data_AF-W0A8K2-F1
#
_entry.id   AF-W0A8K2-F1
#
_cell.length_a   1.000
_cell.length_b   1.000
_cell.length_c   1.000
_cell.angle_alpha   90.00
_cell.angle_beta   90.00
_cell.angle_gamma   90.00
#
_symmetry.space_group_name_H-M   'P 1'
#
loop_
_entity.id
_entity.type
_entity.pdbx_description
1 polymer ?
#
loop_
_entity_poly.entity_id
_entity_poly.type
_entity_poly.pdbx_seq_one_letter_code
_entity_poly.pdbx_strand_id
1 'polypeptide(L)'
;MIHWLPPTYIVDMRRPNAANNPVRIKIRRGAPYPGAILAQERWEWGFKIPLFLLGFVPVLLTRIGPIARHLELMGHAVEVAVATTFYGVADINAYEAREAAAMSSYPQFKGWDAGKIELELKKRRSKAMKWVGRHRKLIGKYVMAFAP
;
A
#
# COMPACT_ATOMS: atom_id res chain seq x y z
N MET A 1 8.18 10.38 14.94
CA MET A 1 7.10 9.36 14.91
C MET A 1 5.84 10.04 14.44
N ILE A 2 5.10 9.46 13.49
CA ILE A 2 3.97 10.12 12.80
C ILE A 2 2.61 9.63 13.31
N HIS A 3 2.54 8.38 13.76
CA HIS A 3 1.31 7.79 14.28
C HIS A 3 1.61 6.73 15.34
N TRP A 4 0.71 6.60 16.31
CA TRP A 4 0.90 5.77 17.50
C TRP A 4 0.62 4.27 17.30
N LEU A 5 -0.44 3.91 16.54
CA LEU A 5 -0.78 2.49 16.32
C LEU A 5 -1.16 2.18 14.86
N PRO A 6 -0.44 1.27 14.16
CA PRO A 6 0.91 0.85 14.50
C PRO A 6 1.87 2.05 14.55
N PRO A 7 2.87 2.02 15.46
CA PRO A 7 3.95 2.98 15.49
C PRO A 7 4.54 3.20 14.09
N THR A 8 4.51 4.45 13.62
CA THR A 8 4.94 4.81 12.26
C THR A 8 6.12 5.78 12.30
N TYR A 9 7.20 5.45 11.58
CA TYR A 9 8.46 6.20 11.60
C TYR A 9 8.90 6.62 10.19
N ILE A 10 9.48 7.81 10.08
CA ILE A 10 10.30 8.19 8.92
C ILE A 10 11.72 7.71 9.19
N VAL A 11 12.30 7.01 8.23
CA VAL A 11 13.64 6.44 8.34
C VAL A 11 14.42 6.65 7.04
N ASP A 12 15.74 6.74 7.15
CA ASP A 12 16.63 6.75 5.99
C ASP A 12 16.85 5.32 5.52
N MET A 13 16.30 4.99 4.36
CA MET A 13 16.38 3.66 3.73
C MET A 13 16.78 3.81 2.27
N ARG A 14 17.59 2.91 1.73
CA ARG A 14 17.92 2.92 0.29
C ARG A 14 16.70 2.53 -0.56
N ARG A 15 16.15 1.33 -0.31
CA ARG A 15 14.90 0.77 -0.85
C ARG A 15 14.41 -0.32 0.10
N PRO A 16 13.11 -0.71 0.11
CA PRO A 16 11.94 -0.14 -0.59
C PRO A 16 11.49 1.24 -0.04
N ASN A 17 10.41 1.82 -0.60
CA ASN A 17 9.83 3.09 -0.13
C ASN A 17 9.20 2.99 1.26
N ALA A 18 8.76 1.81 1.66
CA ALA A 18 8.21 1.54 2.97
C ALA A 18 8.35 0.06 3.34
N ALA A 19 8.20 -0.22 4.63
CA ALA A 19 8.14 -1.57 5.15
C ALA A 19 7.22 -1.63 6.37
N ASN A 20 6.30 -2.59 6.38
CA ASN A 20 5.50 -2.93 7.56
C ASN A 20 5.93 -4.25 8.19
N ASN A 21 5.68 -4.35 9.49
CA ASN A 21 5.55 -5.62 10.20
C ASN A 21 4.38 -5.49 11.19
N PRO A 22 3.94 -6.57 11.87
CA PRO A 22 2.82 -6.51 12.80
C PRO A 22 2.97 -5.48 13.93
N VAL A 23 4.18 -5.00 14.21
CA VAL A 23 4.49 -4.11 15.33
C VAL A 23 4.70 -2.65 14.89
N ARG A 24 5.11 -2.37 13.64
CA ARG A 24 5.46 -1.02 13.18
C ARG A 24 5.42 -0.85 11.67
N ILE A 25 5.30 0.40 11.23
CA ILE A 25 5.45 0.84 9.83
C ILE A 25 6.63 1.80 9.72
N LYS A 26 7.45 1.60 8.69
CA LYS A 26 8.58 2.46 8.35
C LYS A 26 8.36 3.05 6.96
N ILE A 27 8.48 4.37 6.83
CA ILE A 27 8.36 5.11 5.58
C ILE A 27 9.72 5.74 5.27
N ARG A 28 10.19 5.63 4.03
CA ARG A 28 11.46 6.20 3.59
C ARG A 28 11.37 7.73 3.57
N ARG A 29 12.38 8.41 4.11
CA ARG A 29 12.52 9.86 3.95
C ARG A 29 12.56 10.24 2.47
N GLY A 30 11.78 11.25 2.07
CA GLY A 30 11.71 11.69 0.68
C GLY A 30 11.02 10.71 -0.28
N ALA A 31 10.24 9.74 0.23
CA ALA A 31 9.40 8.92 -0.64
C ALA A 31 8.36 9.81 -1.37
N PRO A 32 8.06 9.53 -2.65
CA PRO A 32 6.98 10.23 -3.36
C PRO A 32 5.64 9.87 -2.72
N TYR A 33 4.79 10.85 -2.44
CA TYR A 33 3.45 10.66 -1.85
C TYR A 33 3.45 9.81 -0.56
N PRO A 34 4.20 10.21 0.47
CA PRO A 34 4.41 9.38 1.67
C PRO A 34 3.12 9.07 2.44
N GLY A 35 2.10 9.94 2.36
CA GLY A 35 0.78 9.66 2.91
C GLY A 35 -0.01 8.58 2.16
N ALA A 36 0.21 8.43 0.84
CA ALA A 36 -0.38 7.37 0.04
C ALA A 36 0.27 6.02 0.35
N ILE A 37 1.60 6.00 0.43
CA ILE A 37 2.38 4.84 0.85
C ILE A 37 1.96 4.40 2.27
N LEU A 38 1.85 5.33 3.22
CA LEU A 38 1.39 4.98 4.56
C LEU A 38 -0.03 4.39 4.57
N ALA A 39 -0.92 4.87 3.71
CA ALA A 39 -2.27 4.32 3.60
C ALA A 39 -2.26 2.88 3.04
N GLN A 40 -1.41 2.58 2.05
CA GLN A 40 -1.16 1.22 1.58
C GLN A 40 -0.66 0.32 2.72
N GLU A 41 0.41 0.73 3.40
CA GLU A 41 1.03 -0.04 4.48
C GLU A 41 0.05 -0.32 5.63
N ARG A 42 -0.86 0.63 5.89
CA ARG A 42 -1.93 0.49 6.88
C ARG A 42 -2.98 -0.51 6.49
N TRP A 43 -3.40 -0.49 5.24
CA TRP A 43 -4.36 -1.46 4.72
C TRP A 43 -3.78 -2.87 4.84
N GLU A 44 -2.53 -3.07 4.42
CA GLU A 44 -1.84 -4.35 4.56
C GLU A 44 -1.68 -4.78 6.03
N TRP A 45 -1.30 -3.86 6.91
CA TRP A 45 -1.18 -4.13 8.33
C TRP A 45 -2.52 -4.57 8.93
N GLY A 46 -3.62 -3.89 8.59
CA GLY A 46 -4.97 -4.25 9.02
C GLY A 46 -5.41 -5.62 8.53
N PHE A 47 -4.93 -6.08 7.37
CA PHE A 47 -5.15 -7.44 6.90
C PHE A 47 -4.31 -8.48 7.67
N LYS A 48 -3.05 -8.16 7.98
CA LYS A 48 -2.10 -9.05 8.64
C LYS A 48 -2.38 -9.23 10.14
N ILE A 49 -2.96 -8.22 10.82
CA ILE A 49 -3.20 -8.23 12.27
C ILE A 49 -4.12 -9.36 12.74
N PRO A 50 -5.32 -9.56 12.18
CA PRO A 50 -6.19 -10.66 12.61
C PRO A 50 -5.51 -12.02 12.43
N LEU A 51 -4.75 -12.18 11.34
CA LEU A 51 -3.98 -13.40 11.09
C LEU A 51 -2.91 -13.62 12.17
N PHE A 52 -2.17 -12.57 12.53
CA PHE A 52 -1.20 -12.63 13.62
C PHE A 52 -1.82 -13.01 14.96
N LEU A 53 -3.00 -12.46 15.28
CA LEU A 53 -3.71 -12.77 16.53
C LEU A 53 -4.23 -14.22 16.58
N LEU A 54 -4.49 -14.83 15.43
CA LEU A 54 -4.86 -16.24 15.31
C LEU A 54 -3.65 -17.20 15.35
N GLY A 55 -2.42 -16.67 15.46
CA GLY A 55 -1.17 -17.43 15.54
C GLY A 55 -0.12 -16.99 14.51
N PHE A 56 1.10 -17.53 14.61
CA PHE A 56 2.20 -17.19 13.69
C PHE A 56 2.06 -17.82 12.28
N VAL A 57 1.49 -19.03 12.20
CA VAL A 57 1.30 -19.76 10.93
C VAL A 57 0.47 -18.97 9.91
N PRO A 58 -0.66 -18.33 10.29
CA PRO A 58 -1.43 -17.46 9.40
C PRO A 58 -0.65 -16.28 8.77
N VAL A 59 0.37 -15.73 9.45
CA VAL A 59 1.18 -14.64 8.89
C VAL A 59 2.10 -15.15 7.79
N LEU A 60 2.64 -16.37 7.92
CA LEU A 60 3.41 -17.00 6.85
C LEU A 60 2.53 -17.26 5.61
N LEU A 61 1.22 -17.51 5.78
CA LEU A 61 0.29 -17.65 4.66
C LEU A 61 0.22 -16.38 3.79
N THR A 62 0.49 -15.20 4.36
CA THR A 62 0.53 -13.95 3.58
C THR A 62 1.66 -13.89 2.56
N ARG A 63 2.64 -14.79 2.66
CA ARG A 63 3.74 -14.95 1.70
C ARG A 63 3.43 -15.97 0.60
N ILE A 64 2.30 -16.69 0.68
CA ILE A 64 1.89 -17.65 -0.34
C ILE A 64 1.36 -16.88 -1.55
N GLY A 65 1.76 -17.31 -2.75
CA GLY A 65 1.56 -16.61 -4.02
C GLY A 65 0.21 -15.90 -4.19
N PRO A 66 -0.95 -16.56 -4.04
CA PRO A 66 -2.25 -15.91 -4.23
C PRO A 66 -2.56 -14.82 -3.20
N ILE A 67 -2.22 -15.03 -1.92
CA ILE A 67 -2.46 -14.05 -0.85
C ILE A 67 -1.49 -12.89 -0.98
N ALA A 68 -0.20 -13.16 -1.24
CA ALA A 68 0.81 -12.14 -1.51
C ALA A 68 0.40 -11.26 -2.68
N ARG A 69 -0.04 -11.85 -3.81
CA ARG A 69 -0.57 -11.10 -4.96
C ARG A 69 -1.78 -10.26 -4.59
N HIS A 70 -2.72 -10.81 -3.83
CA HIS A 70 -3.91 -10.07 -3.42
C HIS A 70 -3.55 -8.85 -2.57
N LEU A 71 -2.67 -9.03 -1.59
CA LEU A 71 -2.20 -7.97 -0.70
C LEU A 71 -1.55 -6.84 -1.49
N GLU A 72 -0.63 -7.16 -2.39
CA GLU A 72 0.11 -6.20 -3.19
C GLU A 72 -0.81 -5.45 -4.16
N LEU A 73 -1.70 -6.15 -4.88
CA LEU A 73 -2.68 -5.52 -5.76
C LEU A 73 -3.64 -4.60 -5.00
N MET A 74 -4.10 -4.98 -3.82
CA MET A 74 -4.97 -4.12 -3.02
C MET A 74 -4.21 -2.95 -2.40
N GLY A 75 -2.99 -3.16 -1.94
CA GLY A 75 -2.10 -2.13 -1.39
C GLY A 75 -1.85 -1.02 -2.42
N HIS A 76 -1.36 -1.39 -3.60
CA HIS A 76 -1.10 -0.43 -4.67
C HIS A 76 -2.39 0.25 -5.17
N ALA A 77 -3.53 -0.46 -5.21
CA ALA A 77 -4.81 0.18 -5.55
C ALA A 77 -5.23 1.24 -4.49
N VAL A 78 -4.92 1.02 -3.21
CA VAL A 78 -5.11 2.02 -2.15
C VAL A 78 -4.16 3.19 -2.33
N GLU A 79 -2.89 2.95 -2.65
CA GLU A 79 -1.92 4.01 -2.94
C GLU A 79 -2.41 4.91 -4.08
N VAL A 80 -2.79 4.32 -5.22
CA VAL A 80 -3.37 5.02 -6.39
C VAL A 80 -4.57 5.87 -5.97
N ALA A 81 -5.50 5.29 -5.21
CA ALA A 81 -6.71 5.97 -4.75
C ALA A 81 -6.40 7.18 -3.86
N VAL A 82 -5.40 7.07 -2.97
CA VAL A 82 -4.94 8.19 -2.13
C VAL A 82 -4.21 9.25 -2.94
N ALA A 83 -3.30 8.85 -3.84
CA ALA A 83 -2.59 9.75 -4.73
C ALA A 83 -3.57 10.61 -5.56
N THR A 84 -4.59 9.97 -6.13
CA THR A 84 -5.66 10.65 -6.88
C THR A 84 -6.47 11.59 -5.99
N THR A 85 -6.89 11.12 -4.80
CA THR A 85 -7.81 11.88 -3.93
C THR A 85 -7.16 13.05 -3.21
N PHE A 86 -5.89 12.93 -2.82
CA PHE A 86 -5.20 13.88 -1.92
C PHE A 86 -4.02 14.60 -2.54
N TYR A 87 -3.38 14.04 -3.57
CA TYR A 87 -2.22 14.64 -4.23
C TYR A 87 -2.54 15.15 -5.64
N GLY A 88 -3.80 15.09 -6.07
CA GLY A 88 -4.24 15.67 -7.34
C GLY A 88 -3.71 14.95 -8.58
N VAL A 89 -3.37 13.66 -8.49
CA VAL A 89 -3.01 12.86 -9.67
C VAL A 89 -4.22 12.79 -10.61
N ALA A 90 -4.14 13.51 -11.73
CA ALA A 90 -5.26 13.68 -12.66
C ALA A 90 -5.50 12.42 -13.53
N ASP A 91 -4.44 11.72 -13.91
CA ASP A 91 -4.53 10.50 -14.73
C ASP A 91 -4.31 9.24 -13.88
N ILE A 92 -5.42 8.73 -13.34
CA ILE A 92 -5.42 7.49 -12.56
C ILE A 92 -4.97 6.28 -13.39
N ASN A 93 -5.26 6.25 -14.69
CA ASN A 93 -4.93 5.10 -15.54
C ASN A 93 -3.42 5.05 -15.80
N ALA A 94 -2.80 6.20 -16.10
CA ALA A 94 -1.35 6.30 -16.23
C ALA A 94 -0.64 5.94 -14.92
N TYR A 95 -1.19 6.36 -13.78
CA TYR A 95 -0.63 6.01 -12.47
C TYR A 95 -0.72 4.50 -12.21
N GLU A 96 -1.87 3.87 -12.46
CA GLU A 96 -2.02 2.41 -12.35
C GLU A 96 -1.09 1.64 -13.28
N ALA A 97 -0.92 2.09 -14.53
CA ALA A 97 0.00 1.45 -15.48
C ALA A 97 1.45 1.52 -15.00
N ARG A 98 1.86 2.66 -14.42
CA ARG A 98 3.19 2.83 -13.83
C ARG A 98 3.40 1.92 -12.63
N GLU A 99 2.40 1.82 -11.73
CA GLU A 99 2.45 0.89 -10.60
C GLU A 99 2.52 -0.57 -11.09
N ALA A 100 1.71 -0.94 -12.09
CA ALA A 100 1.72 -2.27 -12.67
C ALA A 100 3.08 -2.65 -13.27
N ALA A 101 3.74 -1.72 -13.97
CA ALA A 101 5.08 -1.90 -14.51
C ALA A 101 6.15 -2.08 -13.42
N ALA A 102 6.02 -1.39 -12.28
CA ALA A 102 6.91 -1.62 -11.14
C ALA A 102 6.69 -3.01 -10.53
N MET A 103 5.43 -3.39 -10.35
CA MET A 103 5.01 -4.65 -9.74
C MET A 103 5.36 -5.89 -10.57
N SER A 104 5.51 -5.78 -11.90
CA SER A 104 5.91 -6.92 -12.74
C SER A 104 7.29 -7.49 -12.39
N SER A 105 8.12 -6.71 -11.69
CA SER A 105 9.40 -7.17 -11.16
C SER A 105 9.30 -7.97 -9.85
N TYR A 106 8.14 -7.99 -9.19
CA TYR A 106 8.04 -8.58 -7.86
C TYR A 106 7.93 -10.11 -7.93
N PRO A 107 8.56 -10.86 -7.01
CA PRO A 107 8.54 -12.34 -7.02
C PRO A 107 7.13 -12.95 -7.05
N GLN A 108 6.19 -12.34 -6.33
CA GLN A 108 4.80 -12.78 -6.28
C GLN A 108 4.10 -12.68 -7.64
N PHE A 109 4.49 -11.77 -8.53
CA PHE A 109 3.90 -11.64 -9.88
C PHE A 109 4.68 -12.40 -10.96
N LYS A 110 5.59 -13.30 -10.61
CA LYS A 110 6.29 -14.14 -11.59
C LYS A 110 5.30 -14.81 -12.56
N GLY A 111 5.54 -14.60 -13.86
CA GLY A 111 4.70 -15.09 -14.95
C GLY A 111 3.49 -14.22 -15.30
N TRP A 112 3.36 -13.02 -14.72
CA TRP A 112 2.39 -12.02 -15.12
C TRP A 112 3.12 -10.85 -15.78
N ASP A 113 2.61 -10.40 -16.93
CA ASP A 113 3.04 -9.14 -17.53
C ASP A 113 2.37 -7.93 -16.84
N ALA A 114 2.89 -6.74 -17.12
CA ALA A 114 2.37 -5.50 -16.56
C ALA A 114 0.89 -5.25 -16.94
N GLY A 115 0.47 -5.63 -18.16
CA GLY A 115 -0.92 -5.43 -18.61
C GLY A 115 -1.92 -6.26 -17.81
N LYS A 116 -1.57 -7.50 -17.46
CA LYS A 116 -2.37 -8.36 -16.58
C LYS A 116 -2.45 -7.79 -15.17
N ILE A 117 -1.34 -7.27 -14.65
CA ILE A 117 -1.32 -6.62 -13.32
C ILE A 117 -2.19 -5.36 -13.32
N GLU A 118 -2.09 -4.52 -14.35
CA GLU A 118 -2.89 -3.32 -14.53
C GLU A 118 -4.40 -3.65 -14.55
N LEU A 119 -4.80 -4.66 -15.32
CA LEU A 119 -6.18 -5.13 -15.35
C LEU A 119 -6.68 -5.55 -13.96
N GLU A 120 -5.84 -6.24 -13.19
CA GLU A 120 -6.17 -6.67 -11.84
C GLU A 120 -6.19 -5.52 -10.81
N LEU A 121 -5.36 -4.49 -10.99
CA LEU A 121 -5.44 -3.24 -10.23
C LEU A 121 -6.77 -2.53 -10.50
N LYS A 122 -7.15 -2.38 -11.77
CA LYS A 122 -8.42 -1.75 -12.19
C LYS A 122 -9.64 -2.41 -11.53
N LYS A 123 -9.67 -3.74 -11.46
CA LYS A 123 -10.73 -4.49 -10.78
C LYS A 123 -10.87 -4.15 -9.29
N ARG A 124 -9.79 -3.71 -8.64
CA ARG A 124 -9.76 -3.38 -7.21
C ARG A 124 -10.02 -1.91 -6.93
N ARG A 125 -9.95 -1.04 -7.94
CA ARG A 125 -10.10 0.42 -7.83
C ARG A 125 -11.32 0.83 -7.00
N SER A 126 -12.51 0.31 -7.32
CA SER A 126 -13.74 0.66 -6.59
C SER A 126 -13.65 0.31 -5.10
N LYS A 127 -13.10 -0.86 -4.76
CA LYS A 127 -12.91 -1.30 -3.38
C LYS A 127 -11.88 -0.43 -2.65
N ALA A 128 -10.79 -0.07 -3.31
CA ALA A 128 -9.77 0.83 -2.78
C ALA A 128 -10.33 2.23 -2.51
N MET A 129 -11.03 2.83 -3.48
CA MET A 129 -11.71 4.12 -3.33
C MET A 129 -12.71 4.11 -2.17
N LYS A 130 -13.51 3.04 -2.03
CA LYS A 130 -14.44 2.87 -0.90
C LYS A 130 -13.70 2.76 0.44
N TRP A 131 -12.54 2.12 0.48
CA TRP A 131 -11.72 2.06 1.69
C TRP A 131 -11.14 3.43 2.03
N VAL A 132 -10.58 4.15 1.04
CA VAL A 132 -10.04 5.51 1.20
C VAL A 132 -11.13 6.47 1.67
N GLY A 133 -12.33 6.41 1.08
CA GLY A 133 -13.48 7.22 1.50
C GLY A 133 -13.85 7.00 2.97
N ARG A 134 -13.90 5.74 3.43
CA ARG A 134 -14.18 5.41 4.84
C ARG A 134 -13.09 5.91 5.81
N HIS A 135 -11.83 5.96 5.36
CA HIS A 135 -10.69 6.36 6.18
C HIS A 135 -10.19 7.77 5.85
N ARG A 136 -10.99 8.58 5.14
CA ARG A 136 -10.56 9.89 4.57
C ARG A 136 -9.95 10.81 5.63
N LYS A 137 -10.57 10.93 6.80
CA LYS A 137 -10.08 11.78 7.90
C LYS A 137 -8.70 11.32 8.39
N LEU A 138 -8.50 10.02 8.52
CA LEU A 138 -7.24 9.43 8.99
C LEU A 138 -6.13 9.61 7.95
N ILE A 139 -6.44 9.33 6.67
CA ILE A 139 -5.50 9.50 5.56
C ILE A 139 -5.13 10.98 5.38
N GLY A 140 -6.08 11.91 5.53
CA GLY A 140 -5.81 13.34 5.51
C GLY A 140 -4.78 13.76 6.56
N LYS A 141 -4.86 13.21 7.78
CA LYS A 141 -3.84 13.43 8.82
C LYS A 141 -2.47 12.91 8.38
N TYR A 142 -2.41 11.77 7.69
CA TYR A 142 -1.15 11.23 7.17
C TYR A 142 -0.54 12.20 6.16
N VAL A 143 -1.32 12.59 5.15
CA VAL A 143 -0.87 13.51 4.09
C VAL A 143 -0.33 14.81 4.71
N MET A 144 -1.06 15.41 5.65
CA MET A 144 -0.63 16.63 6.33
C MET A 144 0.63 16.44 7.19
N ALA A 145 0.79 15.29 7.86
CA ALA A 145 1.96 15.01 8.68
C ALA A 145 3.27 14.86 7.87
N PHE A 146 3.17 14.77 6.54
CA PHE A 146 4.29 14.76 5.61
C PHE A 146 4.34 16.00 4.71
N ALA A 147 3.44 16.96 4.87
CA ALA A 147 3.55 18.25 4.21
C ALA A 147 4.78 18.99 4.77
N PRO A 148 5.56 19.69 3.93
CA PRO A 148 6.76 20.41 4.35
C PRO A 148 6.46 21.51 5.37
#